data_AF-A0A7R9HF67-F1
#
_entry.id   AF-A0A7R9HF67-F1
#
_cell.length_a   1.000
_cell.length_b   1.000
_cell.length_c   1.000
_cell.angle_alpha   90.00
_cell.angle_beta   90.00
_cell.angle_gamma   90.00
#
_symmetry.space_group_name_H-M   'P 1'
#
loop_
_entity.id
_entity.type
_entity.pdbx_description
1 polymer ?
#
loop_
_entity_poly.entity_id
_entity_poly.type
_entity_poly.pdbx_seq_one_letter_code
_entity_poly.pdbx_strand_id
1 'polypeptide(L)'
;MMFFSATYENDVMEFAEAIVSSPVIIRLKREEESLNNIKQYYVMCRNQDEKYSAIANIYGVVSIGQAIIFCHTRKTASWLAEKMSQDGHAVALLSGELTVEQRISVLDRFREGKERVLITTNVLSRG
;
A
#
# COMPACT_ATOMS: atom_id res chain seq x y z
N MET A 1 -16.89 -0.98 -28.50
CA MET A 1 -16.25 -1.72 -27.39
C MET A 1 -15.32 -0.76 -26.65
N MET A 2 -15.13 -0.92 -25.35
CA MET A 2 -14.32 0.00 -24.55
C MET A 2 -13.28 -0.79 -23.75
N PHE A 3 -12.07 -0.25 -23.66
CA PHE A 3 -10.96 -0.82 -22.89
C PHE A 3 -10.42 0.26 -21.96
N PHE A 4 -10.22 -0.10 -20.69
CA PHE A 4 -9.68 0.80 -19.66
C PHE A 4 -8.45 0.16 -19.05
N SER A 5 -7.35 0.92 -18.97
CA SER A 5 -6.14 0.47 -18.29
C SER A 5 -5.47 1.64 -17.58
N ALA A 6 -4.89 1.34 -16.42
CA ALA A 6 -4.07 2.28 -15.66
C ALA A 6 -2.63 2.37 -16.19
N THR A 7 -2.16 1.35 -16.92
CA THR A 7 -0.85 1.36 -17.61
C THR A 7 -1.04 1.22 -19.11
N TYR A 8 -0.08 1.70 -19.88
CA TYR A 8 -0.10 1.66 -21.35
C TYR A 8 1.25 1.22 -21.92
N GLU A 9 1.92 0.28 -21.24
CA GLU A 9 3.07 -0.43 -21.82
C GLU A 9 2.66 -1.09 -23.14
N ASN A 10 3.63 -1.34 -24.04
CA ASN A 10 3.35 -1.82 -25.39
C ASN A 10 2.46 -3.07 -25.41
N ASP A 11 2.74 -4.05 -24.55
CA ASP A 11 1.97 -5.28 -24.43
C ASP A 11 0.48 -5.03 -24.13
N VAL A 12 0.18 -4.01 -23.30
CA VAL A 12 -1.19 -3.62 -22.97
C VAL A 12 -1.88 -2.95 -24.15
N MET A 13 -1.14 -2.13 -24.91
CA MET A 13 -1.66 -1.45 -26.09
C MET A 13 -1.93 -2.43 -27.24
N GLU A 14 -1.02 -3.37 -27.50
CA GLU A 14 -1.21 -4.43 -28.50
C GLU A 14 -2.46 -5.26 -28.20
N PHE A 15 -2.65 -5.62 -26.93
CA PHE A 15 -3.86 -6.31 -26.49
C PHE A 15 -5.12 -5.47 -26.69
N ALA A 16 -5.08 -4.18 -26.36
CA ALA A 16 -6.21 -3.27 -26.53
C ALA A 16 -6.62 -3.11 -28.00
N GLU A 17 -5.65 -3.04 -28.91
CA GLU A 17 -5.88 -2.92 -30.36
C GLU A 17 -6.45 -4.19 -31.00
N ALA A 18 -6.05 -5.37 -30.51
CA ALA A 18 -6.63 -6.65 -30.94
C ALA A 18 -8.11 -6.79 -30.56
N ILE A 19 -8.52 -6.09 -29.51
CA ILE A 19 -9.84 -6.20 -28.90
C ILE A 19 -10.77 -5.09 -29.40
N VAL A 20 -10.30 -3.84 -29.45
CA VAL A 20 -11.11 -2.69 -29.85
C VAL A 20 -10.72 -2.23 -31.25
N SER A 21 -11.57 -2.50 -32.23
CA SER A 21 -11.38 -2.04 -33.61
C SER A 21 -11.65 -0.53 -33.76
N SER A 22 -10.76 0.18 -34.47
CA SER A 22 -10.81 1.64 -34.72
C SER A 22 -11.11 2.49 -33.46
N PRO A 23 -10.28 2.39 -32.40
CA PRO A 23 -10.57 3.06 -31.13
C PRO A 23 -10.29 4.57 -31.18
N VAL A 24 -11.12 5.34 -30.48
CA VAL A 24 -10.74 6.68 -30.03
C VAL A 24 -9.90 6.52 -28.76
N ILE A 25 -8.64 6.92 -28.81
CA ILE A 25 -7.71 6.74 -27.69
C ILE A 25 -7.67 8.02 -26.84
N ILE A 26 -8.15 7.93 -25.60
CA ILE A 26 -8.03 8.99 -24.61
C ILE A 26 -6.87 8.64 -23.68
N ARG A 27 -5.78 9.40 -23.73
CA ARG A 27 -4.61 9.23 -22.86
C ARG A 27 -4.52 10.40 -21.91
N LEU A 28 -4.49 10.12 -20.61
CA LEU A 28 -3.97 11.07 -19.64
C LEU A 28 -2.45 10.95 -19.71
N LYS A 29 -1.76 12.06 -19.97
CA LYS A 29 -0.30 12.09 -19.82
C LYS A 29 -0.02 11.65 -18.38
N ARG A 30 0.81 10.63 -18.16
CA ARG A 30 1.40 10.44 -16.84
C ARG A 30 2.01 11.79 -16.52
N GLU A 31 1.50 12.49 -15.51
CA GLU A 31 2.40 13.32 -14.75
C GLU A 31 3.51 12.35 -14.38
N GLU A 32 4.73 12.61 -14.86
CA GLU A 32 5.87 12.05 -14.18
C GLU A 32 5.74 12.60 -12.77
N GLU A 33 5.07 11.84 -11.90
CA GLU A 33 5.22 11.94 -10.46
C GLU A 33 6.67 11.56 -10.20
N SER A 34 7.56 12.44 -10.62
CA SER A 34 8.86 12.57 -10.04
C SER A 34 8.54 12.78 -8.58
N LEU A 35 8.84 11.74 -7.81
CA LEU A 35 8.73 11.67 -6.35
C LEU A 35 9.67 12.69 -5.69
N ASN A 36 9.83 13.88 -6.25
CA ASN A 36 10.74 14.93 -5.81
C ASN A 36 10.43 15.37 -4.37
N ASN A 37 9.18 15.20 -3.96
CA ASN A 37 8.70 15.43 -2.59
C ASN A 37 8.76 14.19 -1.68
N ILE A 38 9.07 12.99 -2.22
CA ILE A 38 9.18 11.75 -1.45
C ILE A 38 10.63 11.31 -1.39
N LYS A 39 11.20 11.44 -0.19
CA LYS A 39 12.54 10.95 0.10
C LYS A 39 12.50 9.44 0.30
N GLN A 40 13.27 8.72 -0.50
CA GLN A 40 13.32 7.26 -0.47
C GLN A 40 14.57 6.80 0.28
N TYR A 41 14.38 5.84 1.18
CA TYR A 41 15.44 5.25 2.00
C TYR A 41 15.25 3.74 2.05
N TYR A 42 16.33 3.03 2.37
CA TYR A 42 16.29 1.59 2.63
C TYR A 42 17.13 1.26 3.86
N VAL A 43 16.79 0.16 4.53
CA VAL A 43 17.53 -0.37 5.68
C VAL A 43 17.85 -1.84 5.42
N MET A 44 19.13 -2.19 5.46
CA MET A 44 19.56 -3.57 5.31
C MET A 44 19.28 -4.35 6.60
N CYS A 45 18.47 -5.40 6.51
CA CYS A 45 18.11 -6.28 7.63
C CYS A 45 18.41 -7.72 7.26
N ARG A 46 19.04 -8.49 8.14
CA ARG A 46 19.43 -9.88 7.91
C ARG A 46 18.26 -10.86 8.06
N ASN A 47 17.32 -10.54 8.95
CA ASN A 47 16.19 -11.40 9.26
C ASN A 47 14.95 -10.56 9.62
N GLN A 48 13.85 -11.24 9.95
CA GLN A 48 12.56 -10.60 10.25
C GLN A 48 12.57 -9.81 11.57
N ASP A 49 13.31 -10.27 12.58
CA ASP A 49 13.41 -9.58 13.87
C ASP A 49 14.21 -8.27 13.76
N GLU A 50 15.25 -8.25 12.92
CA GLU A 50 15.99 -7.02 12.59
C GLU A 50 15.08 -6.03 11.85
N LYS A 51 14.20 -6.50 10.94
CA LYS A 51 13.21 -5.62 10.30
C LYS A 51 12.26 -5.00 11.32
N TYR A 52 11.78 -5.80 12.27
CA TYR A 52 10.94 -5.30 13.36
C TYR A 52 11.66 -4.24 14.19
N SER A 53 12.89 -4.53 14.60
CA SER A 53 13.73 -3.60 15.36
C SER A 53 13.95 -2.28 14.60
N ALA A 54 14.19 -2.35 13.29
CA ALA A 54 14.32 -1.16 12.46
C ALA A 54 13.02 -0.34 12.42
N ILE A 55 11.85 -0.98 12.29
CA ILE A 55 10.54 -0.32 12.33
C ILE A 55 10.35 0.38 13.68
N ALA A 56 10.55 -0.33 14.80
CA ALA A 56 10.40 0.23 16.14
C ALA A 56 11.33 1.44 16.37
N ASN A 57 12.59 1.36 15.94
CA ASN A 57 13.54 2.47 16.03
C ASN A 57 13.08 3.69 15.22
N ILE A 58 12.52 3.49 14.02
CA ILE A 58 11.99 4.59 13.19
C ILE A 58 10.84 5.30 13.92
N TYR A 59 9.93 4.56 14.57
CA TYR A 59 8.85 5.13 15.38
C TYR A 59 9.35 5.81 16.67
N GLY A 60 10.46 5.36 17.25
CA GLY A 60 11.04 5.98 18.44
C GLY A 60 11.75 7.31 18.17
N VAL A 61 12.27 7.52 16.96
CA VAL A 61 13.08 8.69 16.60
C VAL A 61 12.29 9.74 15.83
N VAL A 62 11.30 9.32 15.04
CA VAL A 62 10.55 10.20 14.14
C VAL A 62 9.15 10.45 14.71
N SER A 63 8.73 11.70 14.76
CA SER A 63 7.33 12.04 15.06
C SER A 63 6.46 11.70 13.85
N ILE A 64 5.93 10.48 13.83
CA ILE A 64 5.10 9.96 12.74
C ILE A 64 3.64 10.27 13.04
N GLY A 65 3.02 11.09 12.19
CA GLY A 65 1.59 11.37 12.27
C GLY A 65 0.77 10.11 12.02
N GLN A 66 0.94 9.51 10.83
CA GLN A 66 0.37 8.22 10.45
C GLN A 66 1.30 7.54 9.44
N ALA A 67 1.28 6.22 9.38
CA ALA A 67 2.09 5.47 8.43
C ALA A 67 1.40 4.20 7.93
N ILE A 68 1.77 3.79 6.72
CA ILE A 68 1.29 2.57 6.07
C ILE A 68 2.48 1.61 5.90
N ILE A 69 2.30 0.36 6.29
CA ILE A 69 3.31 -0.70 6.14
C ILE A 69 2.75 -1.78 5.21
N PHE A 70 3.40 -1.95 4.06
CA PHE A 70 3.06 -2.99 3.10
C PHE A 70 3.83 -4.28 3.38
N CYS A 71 3.11 -5.38 3.50
CA CYS A 71 3.65 -6.72 3.72
C CYS A 71 3.39 -7.62 2.51
N HIS A 72 4.36 -8.48 2.21
CA HIS A 72 4.24 -9.42 1.09
C HIS A 72 3.18 -10.50 1.34
N THR A 73 3.10 -11.04 2.57
CA THR A 73 2.15 -12.10 2.92
C THR A 73 1.19 -11.66 4.02
N ARG A 74 -0.02 -12.23 4.01
CA ARG A 74 -1.02 -12.06 5.08
C ARG A 74 -0.47 -12.48 6.43
N LYS A 75 0.26 -13.60 6.49
CA LYS A 75 0.85 -14.12 7.73
C LYS A 75 1.82 -13.12 8.35
N THR A 76 2.68 -12.51 7.54
CA THR A 76 3.61 -11.46 8.00
C THR A 76 2.85 -10.21 8.47
N ALA A 77 1.80 -9.80 7.75
CA ALA A 77 0.97 -8.65 8.13
C ALA A 77 0.29 -8.87 9.49
N SER A 78 -0.33 -10.03 9.71
CA SER A 78 -0.98 -10.37 10.99
C SER A 78 0.03 -10.45 12.13
N TRP A 79 1.16 -11.10 11.91
CA TRP A 79 2.25 -11.18 12.90
C TRP A 79 2.76 -9.79 13.30
N LEU A 80 2.99 -8.91 12.31
CA LEU A 80 3.48 -7.56 12.58
C LEU A 80 2.44 -6.73 13.33
N ALA A 81 1.17 -6.84 12.96
CA ALA A 81 0.07 -6.15 13.63
C ALA A 81 -0.05 -6.57 15.10
N GLU A 82 0.02 -7.86 15.37
CA GLU A 82 0.00 -8.38 16.75
C GLU A 82 1.22 -7.87 17.53
N LYS A 83 2.42 -7.97 16.97
CA LYS A 83 3.66 -7.57 17.62
C LYS A 83 3.68 -6.08 17.97
N MET A 84 3.31 -5.22 17.01
CA MET A 84 3.24 -3.77 17.25
C MET A 84 2.11 -3.39 18.22
N SER A 85 0.99 -4.11 18.21
CA SER A 85 -0.10 -3.88 19.17
C SER A 85 0.32 -4.25 20.60
N GLN A 86 1.07 -5.34 20.77
CA GLN A 86 1.65 -5.74 22.07
C GLN A 86 2.62 -4.67 22.61
N ASP A 87 3.35 -4.00 21.73
CA ASP A 87 4.25 -2.90 22.10
C ASP A 87 3.50 -1.56 22.31
N GLY A 88 2.15 -1.57 22.23
CA GLY A 88 1.30 -0.43 22.57
C GLY A 88 0.95 0.51 21.40
N HIS A 89 1.30 0.14 20.17
CA HIS A 89 0.96 0.95 19.00
C HIS A 89 -0.52 0.78 18.61
N ALA A 90 -1.16 1.89 18.21
CA ALA A 90 -2.51 1.87 17.63
C ALA A 90 -2.44 1.41 16.16
N VAL A 91 -2.68 0.12 15.94
CA VAL A 91 -2.49 -0.54 14.63
C VAL A 91 -3.81 -1.01 14.03
N ALA A 92 -3.96 -0.75 12.73
CA ALA A 92 -5.00 -1.27 11.86
C ALA A 92 -4.44 -2.37 10.98
N LEU A 93 -5.19 -3.47 10.78
CA LEU A 93 -4.85 -4.51 9.82
C LEU A 93 -5.89 -4.54 8.70
N LEU A 94 -5.45 -4.34 7.45
CA LEU A 94 -6.30 -4.48 6.28
C LEU A 94 -5.86 -5.68 5.44
N SER A 95 -6.62 -6.76 5.51
CA SER A 95 -6.37 -8.02 4.79
C SER A 95 -7.52 -8.36 3.85
N GLY A 96 -7.26 -9.27 2.89
CA GLY A 96 -8.22 -9.66 1.87
C GLY A 96 -9.46 -10.43 2.39
N GLU A 97 -9.44 -10.90 3.63
CA GLU A 97 -10.54 -11.65 4.26
C GLU A 97 -11.66 -10.76 4.76
N LEU A 98 -11.38 -9.46 4.94
CA LEU A 98 -12.38 -8.49 5.36
C LEU A 98 -13.41 -8.25 4.26
N THR A 99 -14.68 -8.13 4.66
CA THR A 99 -15.76 -7.66 3.77
C THR A 99 -15.50 -6.22 3.33
N VAL A 100 -16.19 -5.76 2.29
CA VAL A 100 -16.04 -4.39 1.79
C VAL A 100 -16.37 -3.38 2.88
N GLU A 101 -17.43 -3.61 3.65
CA GLU A 101 -17.87 -2.74 4.75
C GLU A 101 -16.82 -2.67 5.86
N GLN A 102 -16.22 -3.81 6.20
CA GLN A 102 -15.15 -3.88 7.20
C GLN A 102 -13.89 -3.12 6.75
N ARG A 103 -13.54 -3.23 5.46
CA ARG A 103 -12.40 -2.49 4.88
C ARG A 103 -12.63 -0.99 4.95
N ILE A 104 -13.82 -0.52 4.58
CA ILE A 104 -14.19 0.90 4.66
C ILE A 104 -14.08 1.38 6.11
N SER A 105 -14.64 0.63 7.07
CA SER A 105 -14.56 0.99 8.49
C SER A 105 -13.11 1.10 9.00
N VAL A 106 -12.22 0.17 8.61
CA VAL A 106 -10.79 0.23 8.96
C VAL A 106 -10.14 1.48 8.34
N LEU A 107 -10.40 1.75 7.06
CA LEU A 107 -9.86 2.93 6.38
C LEU A 107 -10.34 4.24 6.98
N ASP A 108 -11.61 4.31 7.40
CA ASP A 108 -12.17 5.53 8.01
C ASP A 108 -11.56 5.79 9.39
N ARG A 109 -11.41 4.74 10.23
CA ARG A 109 -10.70 4.87 11.51
C ARG A 109 -9.24 5.30 11.33
N PHE A 110 -8.57 4.77 10.31
CA PHE A 110 -7.24 5.23 9.95
C PHE A 110 -7.29 6.71 9.51
N ARG A 111 -8.12 7.12 8.54
CA ARG A 111 -8.21 8.52 8.09
C ARG A 111 -8.54 9.52 9.21
N GLU A 112 -9.35 9.12 10.18
CA GLU A 112 -9.69 9.93 11.37
C GLU A 112 -8.55 10.01 12.41
N GLY A 113 -7.45 9.29 12.21
CA GLY A 113 -6.30 9.27 13.11
C GLY A 113 -6.49 8.43 14.38
N LYS A 114 -7.57 7.63 14.46
CA LYS A 114 -7.81 6.68 15.56
C LYS A 114 -6.77 5.57 15.56
N GLU A 115 -6.37 5.12 14.37
CA GLU A 115 -5.27 4.18 14.15
C GLU A 115 -4.10 4.93 13.50
N ARG A 116 -2.90 4.79 14.08
CA ARG A 116 -1.70 5.52 13.63
C ARG A 116 -0.91 4.73 12.59
N VAL A 117 -1.04 3.41 12.61
CA VAL A 117 -0.33 2.49 11.71
C VAL A 117 -1.32 1.64 10.95
N LEU A 118 -1.28 1.65 9.62
CA LEU A 118 -2.05 0.76 8.77
C LEU A 118 -1.14 -0.30 8.16
N ILE A 119 -1.33 -1.55 8.55
CA ILE A 119 -0.61 -2.69 8.00
C ILE A 119 -1.51 -3.37 6.97
N THR A 120 -0.99 -3.57 5.77
CA THR A 120 -1.77 -4.18 4.69
C THR A 120 -0.90 -5.01 3.75
N THR A 121 -1.54 -5.86 2.95
CA THR A 121 -0.93 -6.48 1.77
C THR A 121 -1.25 -5.66 0.52
N ASN A 122 -1.03 -6.19 -0.68
CA ASN A 122 -1.37 -5.54 -1.96
C ASN A 122 -2.87 -5.22 -2.16
N VAL A 123 -3.71 -5.27 -1.13
CA VAL A 123 -5.13 -4.89 -1.19
C VAL A 123 -5.28 -3.39 -1.46
N LEU A 124 -4.34 -2.55 -0.99
CA LEU A 124 -4.35 -1.09 -1.20
C LEU A 124 -3.29 -0.59 -2.19
N SER A 125 -2.55 -1.48 -2.86
CA SER A 125 -1.46 -1.03 -3.74
C SER A 125 -1.95 -0.39 -5.05
N ARG A 126 -3.26 -0.37 -5.30
CA ARG A 126 -3.90 0.21 -6.48
C ARG A 126 -5.17 1.00 -6.12
N GLY A 127 -5.04 2.01 -5.24
CA GLY A 127 -6.12 2.95 -4.91
C GLY A 127 -7.12 2.42 -3.91
#